data_AF-A0AAN0RPU1-F1
#
_entry.id   AF-A0AAN0RPU1-F1
#
_cell.length_a   1.000
_cell.length_b   1.000
_cell.length_c   1.000
_cell.angle_alpha   90.00
_cell.angle_beta   90.00
_cell.angle_gamma   90.00
#
_symmetry.space_group_name_H-M   'P 1'
#
loop_
_entity.id
_entity.type
_entity.pdbx_description
1 polymer ?
#
loop_
_entity_poly.entity_id
_entity_poly.type
_entity_poly.pdbx_seq_one_letter_code
_entity_poly.pdbx_strand_id
1 'polypeptide(L)' 'MDRRTVNPGEGDGDRLSQPNDVLGFARHLPAFDPECYVDEQARRAYVDALERWPVLARLMGLTR' A
#
# COMPACT_ATOMS: atom_id res chain seq x y z
N MET A 1 35.79 -2.91 -18.54
CA MET A 1 35.14 -2.42 -17.32
C MET A 1 34.39 -1.16 -17.69
N ASP A 2 33.06 -1.23 -17.78
CA ASP A 2 32.23 -0.09 -18.11
C ASP A 2 31.28 0.17 -16.93
N ARG A 3 31.51 1.28 -16.22
CA ARG A 3 30.71 1.71 -15.08
C ARG A 3 29.45 2.36 -15.65
N ARG A 4 28.35 1.60 -15.67
CA ARG A 4 27.03 2.13 -15.99
C ARG A 4 26.63 3.13 -14.89
N THR A 5 26.86 4.41 -15.15
CA THR A 5 26.40 5.52 -14.31
C THR A 5 24.87 5.47 -14.30
N VAL A 6 24.31 5.01 -13.18
CA VAL A 6 22.88 5.16 -12.92
C VAL A 6 22.69 6.62 -12.52
N ASN A 7 22.24 7.45 -13.46
CA ASN A 7 21.76 8.78 -13.12
C ASN A 7 20.58 8.61 -12.16
N PRO A 8 20.60 9.20 -10.95
CA PRO A 8 19.40 9.31 -10.14
C PRO A 8 18.50 10.28 -10.91
N GLY A 9 17.47 9.75 -11.57
CA GLY A 9 16.52 10.57 -12.29
C GLY A 9 15.96 11.64 -11.36
N GLU A 10 16.28 12.90 -11.65
CA GLU A 10 15.48 14.05 -11.26
C GLU A 10 14.08 13.83 -11.84
N GLY A 11 13.12 13.52 -10.97
CA GLY A 11 11.77 13.14 -11.38
C GLY A 11 11.00 12.48 -10.24
N ASP A 12 10.95 13.13 -9.08
CA ASP A 12 10.15 12.76 -7.91
C ASP A 12 8.63 12.95 -8.14
N GLY A 13 8.16 12.80 -9.38
CA GLY A 13 6.83 13.18 -9.82
C GLY A 13 5.99 12.07 -10.46
N ASP A 14 6.55 10.88 -10.71
CA ASP A 14 5.84 9.85 -11.48
C ASP A 14 6.12 8.40 -11.02
N ARG A 15 6.50 8.23 -9.75
CA ARG A 15 6.31 6.93 -9.08
C ARG A 15 4.85 6.81 -8.68
N LEU A 16 3.99 6.68 -9.69
CA LEU A 16 2.64 6.15 -9.66
C LEU A 16 1.85 6.59 -8.42
N SER A 17 0.93 7.54 -8.57
CA SER A 17 -0.19 7.71 -7.64
C SER A 17 -0.83 6.33 -7.45
N GLN A 18 -0.42 5.62 -6.40
CA GLN A 18 -0.89 4.28 -6.15
C GLN A 18 -2.35 4.42 -5.72
N PRO A 19 -3.22 3.45 -6.05
CA PRO A 19 -4.53 3.42 -5.42
C PRO A 19 -4.34 3.52 -3.90
N ASN A 20 -4.99 4.51 -3.30
CA ASN A 20 -4.86 4.89 -1.88
C ASN A 20 -3.48 5.44 -1.48
N ASP A 21 -2.92 6.41 -2.21
CA ASP A 21 -1.79 7.21 -1.72
C ASP A 21 -2.20 8.16 -0.57
N VAL A 22 -2.31 7.59 0.63
CA VAL A 22 -2.68 8.26 1.88
C VAL A 22 -1.68 9.36 2.24
N LEU A 23 -0.39 9.15 1.96
CA LEU A 23 0.67 10.11 2.25
C LEU A 23 0.62 11.30 1.28
N GLY A 24 0.40 11.04 -0.01
CA GLY A 24 0.13 12.07 -1.00
C GLY A 24 -1.11 12.88 -0.66
N PHE A 25 -2.17 12.23 -0.20
CA PHE A 25 -3.40 12.89 0.24
C PHE A 25 -3.17 13.81 1.47
N ALA A 26 -2.41 13.34 2.47
CA ALA A 26 -2.06 14.13 3.65
C ALA A 26 -1.31 15.44 3.32
N ARG A 27 -0.49 15.44 2.25
CA ARG A 27 0.21 16.65 1.78
C ARG A 27 -0.74 17.73 1.27
N HIS A 28 -1.97 17.39 0.92
CA HIS A 28 -2.97 18.31 0.37
C HIS A 28 -4.10 18.63 1.36
N LEU A 29 -4.23 17.85 2.44
CA LEU A 29 -5.23 18.06 3.48
C LEU A 29 -4.56 18.13 4.87
N PRO A 30 -4.17 19.34 5.35
CA PRO A 30 -3.43 19.50 6.60
C PRO A 30 -4.15 19.00 7.87
N ALA A 31 -5.47 18.84 7.83
CA ALA A 31 -6.28 18.33 8.94
C ALA A 31 -6.34 16.79 8.98
N PHE A 32 -5.77 16.12 7.98
CA PHE A 32 -5.76 14.67 7.89
C PHE A 32 -4.47 14.12 8.48
N ASP A 33 -4.61 13.25 9.48
CA ASP A 33 -3.50 12.52 10.06
C ASP A 33 -3.38 11.13 9.39
N PRO A 34 -2.34 10.91 8.55
CA PRO A 34 -2.15 9.63 7.88
C PRO A 34 -1.82 8.49 8.84
N GLU A 35 -1.24 8.76 10.01
CA GLU A 35 -0.90 7.73 11.00
C GLU A 35 -2.15 7.14 11.66
N CYS A 36 -3.26 7.89 11.65
CA CYS A 36 -4.56 7.46 12.15
C CYS A 36 -5.47 6.88 11.05
N TYR A 37 -5.00 6.81 9.80
CA TYR A 37 -5.81 6.31 8.70
C TYR A 37 -5.99 4.79 8.77
N VAL A 38 -7.24 4.35 8.70
CA VAL A 38 -7.60 2.94 8.61
C VAL A 38 -8.42 2.71 7.34
N ASP A 39 -7.89 1.89 6.44
CA ASP A 39 -8.64 1.44 5.26
C ASP A 39 -9.63 0.34 5.66
N GLU A 40 -10.84 0.76 6.02
CA GLU A 40 -11.93 -0.12 6.41
C GLU A 40 -12.40 -1.03 5.27
N GLN A 41 -12.24 -0.61 4.01
CA GLN A 41 -12.60 -1.44 2.86
C GLN A 41 -11.60 -2.58 2.69
N ALA A 42 -10.30 -2.28 2.78
CA ALA A 42 -9.25 -3.30 2.76
C ALA A 42 -9.42 -4.28 3.93
N ARG A 43 -9.74 -3.78 5.14
CA ARG A 43 -9.99 -4.61 6.32
C ARG A 43 -11.14 -5.60 6.09
N ARG A 44 -12.28 -5.14 5.55
CA ARG A 44 -13.43 -6.01 5.25
C ARG A 44 -13.12 -7.02 4.18
N ALA A 45 -12.51 -6.58 3.07
CA ALA A 45 -12.11 -7.47 1.99
C ALA A 45 -11.17 -8.58 2.46
N TYR A 46 -10.26 -8.26 3.39
CA TYR A 46 -9.40 -9.25 4.04
C TYR A 46 -10.20 -10.29 4.83
N VAL A 47 -11.10 -9.85 5.72
CA VAL A 47 -11.95 -10.77 6.52
C VAL A 47 -12.81 -11.66 5.61
N ASP A 48 -13.49 -11.07 4.62
CA ASP A 48 -14.32 -11.81 3.68
C ASP A 48 -13.49 -12.84 2.88
N ALA A 49 -12.25 -12.50 2.52
CA ALA A 49 -11.35 -13.43 1.84
C ALA A 49 -10.93 -14.60 2.73
N LEU A 50 -10.70 -14.38 4.03
CA LEU A 50 -10.40 -15.45 4.98
C LEU A 50 -11.57 -16.41 5.13
N GLU A 51 -12.79 -15.90 5.19
CA GLU A 51 -14.01 -16.71 5.27
C GLU A 51 -14.27 -17.50 3.98
N ARG A 52 -14.03 -16.87 2.82
CA ARG A 52 -14.27 -17.51 1.52
C ARG A 52 -13.23 -18.57 1.17
N TRP A 53 -11.98 -18.42 1.62
CA TRP A 53 -10.87 -19.29 1.24
C TRP A 53 -10.09 -19.84 2.45
N PRO A 54 -10.75 -20.59 3.35
CA PRO A 54 -10.15 -20.98 4.63
C PRO A 54 -8.93 -21.90 4.49
N VAL A 55 -8.89 -22.76 3.46
CA VAL A 55 -7.74 -23.64 3.20
C VAL A 55 -6.51 -22.82 2.79
N LEU A 56 -6.69 -21.87 1.86
CA LEU A 56 -5.61 -21.01 1.40
C LEU A 56 -5.08 -20.15 2.54
N ALA A 57 -5.98 -19.61 3.36
CA ALA A 57 -5.62 -18.81 4.52
C ALA A 57 -4.75 -19.58 5.53
N ARG A 58 -5.06 -20.87 5.78
CA ARG A 58 -4.23 -21.75 6.62
C ARG A 58 -2.86 -22.02 6.02
N LEU A 59 -2.79 -22.32 4.73
CA LEU A 59 -1.51 -22.56 4.03
C LEU A 59 -0.61 -21.33 4.05
N MET A 60 -1.21 -20.14 3.98
CA MET A 60 -0.51 -18.85 4.03
C MET A 60 -0.23 -18.37 5.45
N GLY A 61 -0.67 -19.09 6.50
CA GLY A 61 -0.51 -18.69 7.90
C GLY A 61 -1.27 -17.41 8.28
N LEU A 62 -2.34 -17.08 7.56
CA LEU A 62 -3.15 -15.86 7.74
C LEU A 62 -4.25 -16.03 8.80
N THR A 63 -4.52 -17.26 9.21
CA THR A 63 -5.47 -17.61 10.28
C THR A 63 -4.72 -18.21 11.45
N ARG A 64 -5.04 -17.78 12.67
CA ARG A 64 -4.47 -18.32 13.92
C ARG A 64 -4.97 -19.73 14.21
#